data_AF-A0A3N5WDG2-F1
#
_entry.id   AF-A0A3N5WDG2-F1
#
_cell.length_a   1.000
_cell.length_b   1.000
_cell.length_c   1.000
_cell.angle_alpha   90.00
_cell.angle_beta   90.00
_cell.angle_gamma   90.00
#
_symmetry.space_group_name_H-M   'P 1'
#
loop_
_entity.id
_entity.type
_entity.pdbx_description
1 polymer ?
#
loop_
_entity_poly.entity_id
_entity_poly.type
_entity_poly.pdbx_seq_one_letter_code
_entity_poly.pdbx_strand_id
1 'polypeptide(L)'
;MNKIDDILTRCSNILPGHGSRRPIKEIFQTLADGLQGDEYSDRYGEGEYVGEFEREIAELFGKESAVFMPSGTMAQQIALRIWCEKRNNFTVAMHPTAHPELAEQQGYQYLHQIKRLQFGAPEFLS
;
A
#
# COMPACT_ATOMS: atom_id res chain seq x y z
N MET A 1 -7.69 24.79 -12.92
CA MET A 1 -7.38 23.62 -13.75
C MET A 1 -6.36 24.03 -14.79
N ASN A 2 -5.35 23.20 -15.03
CA ASN A 2 -4.41 23.42 -16.14
C ASN A 2 -5.14 23.10 -17.46
N LYS A 3 -4.77 23.77 -18.55
CA LYS A 3 -5.22 23.47 -19.93
C LYS A 3 -5.12 21.99 -20.29
N ILE A 4 -4.16 21.25 -19.73
CA ILE A 4 -4.04 19.79 -19.90
C ILE A 4 -5.22 19.04 -19.26
N ASP A 5 -5.61 19.41 -18.03
CA ASP A 5 -6.74 18.79 -17.32
C ASP A 5 -8.06 19.02 -18.09
N ASP A 6 -8.24 20.21 -18.64
CA ASP A 6 -9.41 20.56 -19.46
C ASP A 6 -9.50 19.75 -20.76
N ILE A 7 -8.36 19.34 -21.33
CA ILE A 7 -8.33 18.46 -22.51
C ILE A 7 -8.64 17.02 -22.09
N LEU A 8 -8.03 16.53 -21.01
CA LEU A 8 -8.23 15.17 -20.51
C LEU A 8 -9.69 14.88 -20.12
N THR A 9 -10.39 15.86 -19.54
CA THR A 9 -11.82 15.73 -19.19
C THR A 9 -12.76 15.59 -20.40
N ARG A 10 -12.31 15.99 -21.60
CA ARG A 10 -13.07 15.87 -22.85
C ARG A 10 -12.74 14.61 -23.64
N CYS A 11 -11.74 13.84 -23.22
CA CYS A 11 -11.37 12.60 -23.87
C CYS A 11 -12.38 11.49 -23.52
N SER A 12 -12.96 10.87 -24.54
CA SER A 12 -13.82 9.69 -24.38
C SER A 12 -13.02 8.39 -24.23
N ASN A 13 -11.76 8.39 -24.67
CA ASN A 13 -10.83 7.26 -24.56
C ASN A 13 -9.66 7.65 -23.67
N ILE A 14 -9.51 6.98 -22.53
CA ILE A 14 -8.44 7.20 -21.57
C ILE A 14 -7.60 5.93 -21.51
N LEU A 15 -6.34 6.02 -21.92
CA LEU A 15 -5.40 4.89 -21.99
C LEU A 15 -4.72 4.56 -20.65
N PRO A 16 -4.29 5.54 -19.82
CA PRO A 16 -3.61 5.23 -18.57
C PRO A 16 -4.56 4.71 -17.48
N GLY A 17 -4.10 3.75 -16.67
CA GLY A 17 -4.79 3.29 -15.47
C GLY A 17 -6.05 2.48 -15.76
N HIS A 18 -7.13 2.79 -15.04
CA HIS A 18 -8.40 2.05 -15.06
C HIS A 18 -9.55 2.89 -15.64
N GLY A 19 -9.26 3.73 -16.64
CA GLY A 19 -10.25 4.61 -17.28
C GLY A 19 -10.53 5.91 -16.52
N SER A 20 -11.68 6.52 -16.79
CA SER A 20 -12.07 7.80 -16.19
C SER A 20 -12.34 7.68 -14.69
N ARG A 21 -12.16 8.79 -13.97
CA ARG A 21 -12.50 8.87 -12.54
C ARG A 21 -14.01 8.62 -12.39
N ARG A 22 -14.36 7.56 -11.66
CA ARG A 22 -15.75 7.21 -11.35
C ARG A 22 -16.29 8.09 -10.20
N PRO A 23 -17.57 8.50 -10.23
CA PRO A 23 -18.23 9.15 -9.11
C PRO A 23 -18.26 8.24 -7.87
N ILE A 24 -18.18 8.83 -6.68
CA ILE A 24 -18.20 8.09 -5.40
C ILE A 24 -19.45 7.20 -5.28
N LYS A 25 -20.61 7.68 -5.75
CA LYS A 25 -21.87 6.90 -5.78
C LYS A 25 -21.71 5.59 -6.56
N GLU A 26 -21.07 5.65 -7.72
CA GLU A 26 -20.86 4.47 -8.56
C GLU A 26 -19.92 3.48 -7.88
N ILE A 27 -18.84 3.97 -7.26
CA ILE A 27 -17.90 3.14 -6.51
C ILE A 27 -18.61 2.41 -5.37
N PHE A 28 -19.41 3.13 -4.56
CA PHE A 28 -20.15 2.50 -3.46
C PHE A 28 -21.23 1.54 -3.95
N GLN A 29 -21.89 1.82 -5.08
CA GLN A 29 -22.84 0.87 -5.66
C GLN A 29 -22.13 -0.41 -6.11
N THR A 30 -21.00 -0.31 -6.81
CA THR A 30 -20.22 -1.50 -7.21
C THR A 30 -19.76 -2.31 -6.00
N LEU A 31 -19.34 -1.66 -4.91
CA LEU A 31 -18.95 -2.35 -3.68
C LEU A 31 -20.15 -3.06 -3.04
N ALA A 32 -21.31 -2.38 -2.97
CA ALA A 32 -22.53 -2.97 -2.42
C ALA A 32 -23.04 -4.15 -3.25
N ASP A 33 -22.99 -4.04 -4.59
CA ASP A 33 -23.41 -5.10 -5.51
C ASP A 33 -22.49 -6.34 -5.44
N GLY A 34 -21.27 -6.18 -4.91
CA GLY A 34 -20.33 -7.28 -4.70
C GLY A 34 -20.51 -8.05 -3.38
N LEU A 35 -21.42 -7.60 -2.51
CA LEU A 35 -21.75 -8.24 -1.23
C LEU A 35 -23.00 -9.11 -1.37
N GLN A 36 -23.10 -10.15 -0.54
CA GLN A 36 -24.27 -11.04 -0.45
C GLN A 36 -25.39 -10.43 0.41
N GLY A 37 -25.04 -9.48 1.29
CA GLY A 37 -25.97 -8.71 2.12
C GLY A 37 -26.10 -9.21 3.56
N ASP A 38 -25.38 -10.26 3.93
CA ASP A 38 -25.28 -10.80 5.29
C ASP A 38 -23.90 -10.56 5.94
N GLU A 39 -22.98 -9.92 5.22
CA GLU A 39 -21.68 -9.55 5.74
C GLU A 39 -21.78 -8.39 6.76
N TYR A 40 -20.93 -8.46 7.79
CA TYR A 40 -20.78 -7.40 8.79
C TYR A 40 -19.42 -6.71 8.66
N SER A 41 -19.39 -5.43 8.98
CA SER A 41 -18.12 -4.68 9.08
C SER A 41 -17.22 -5.28 10.14
N ASP A 42 -15.91 -5.26 9.89
CA ASP A 42 -14.92 -5.58 10.91
C ASP A 42 -14.99 -4.60 12.09
N ARG A 43 -14.43 -5.02 13.23
CA ARG A 43 -14.24 -4.20 14.41
C ARG A 43 -12.78 -4.28 14.83
N TYR A 44 -12.06 -3.18 14.64
CA TYR A 44 -10.64 -3.08 15.01
C TYR A 44 -9.77 -4.18 14.39
N GLY A 45 -10.05 -4.59 13.14
CA GLY A 45 -9.31 -5.65 12.45
C GLY A 45 -9.77 -7.08 12.79
N GLU A 46 -10.86 -7.23 13.55
CA GLU A 46 -11.47 -8.52 13.84
C GLU A 46 -12.85 -8.65 13.17
N GLY A 47 -13.16 -9.84 12.66
CA GLY A 47 -14.44 -10.14 12.02
C GLY A 47 -14.27 -11.16 10.90
N GLU A 48 -15.38 -11.82 10.56
CA GLU A 48 -15.38 -12.85 9.51
C GLU A 48 -14.93 -12.27 8.17
N TYR A 49 -15.51 -11.14 7.74
CA TYR A 49 -15.21 -10.53 6.45
C TYR A 49 -13.72 -10.23 6.23
N VAL A 50 -13.06 -9.57 7.20
CA VAL A 50 -11.63 -9.26 7.10
C VAL A 50 -10.76 -10.52 7.25
N GLY A 51 -11.14 -11.45 8.13
CA GLY A 51 -10.40 -12.68 8.36
C GLY A 51 -10.42 -13.64 7.16
N GLU A 52 -11.54 -13.72 6.45
CA GLU A 52 -11.64 -14.49 5.21
C GLU A 52 -10.77 -13.90 4.10
N PHE A 53 -10.79 -12.58 3.95
CA PHE A 53 -9.91 -11.88 3.01
C PHE A 53 -8.43 -12.12 3.34
N GLU A 54 -8.02 -11.98 4.60
CA GLU A 54 -6.65 -12.24 5.03
C GLU A 54 -6.23 -13.71 4.78
N ARG A 55 -7.13 -14.67 5.02
CA ARG A 55 -6.89 -16.09 4.72
C ARG A 55 -6.70 -16.33 3.23
N GLU A 56 -7.59 -15.78 2.39
CA GLU A 56 -7.48 -15.89 0.93
C GLU A 56 -6.14 -15.35 0.42
N ILE A 57 -5.72 -14.18 0.93
CA ILE A 57 -4.43 -13.58 0.57
C ILE A 57 -3.26 -14.42 1.07
N ALA A 58 -3.32 -14.97 2.28
CA ALA A 58 -2.28 -15.86 2.81
C ALA A 58 -2.12 -17.11 1.93
N GLU A 59 -3.22 -17.73 1.53
CA GLU A 59 -3.24 -18.89 0.62
C GLU A 59 -2.67 -18.53 -0.76
N LEU A 60 -3.10 -17.40 -1.33
CA LEU A 60 -2.62 -16.91 -2.63
C LEU A 60 -1.10 -16.74 -2.68
N PHE A 61 -0.49 -16.27 -1.60
CA PHE A 61 0.97 -16.05 -1.52
C PHE A 61 1.74 -17.22 -0.89
N GLY A 62 1.06 -18.31 -0.51
CA GLY A 62 1.67 -19.46 0.17
C GLY A 62 2.35 -19.07 1.49
N LYS A 63 1.70 -18.22 2.29
CA LYS A 63 2.16 -17.78 3.62
C LYS A 63 1.27 -18.37 4.70
N GLU A 64 1.81 -18.47 5.91
CA GLU A 64 1.07 -18.96 7.08
C GLU A 64 -0.10 -18.03 7.46
N SER A 65 0.08 -16.72 7.29
CA SER A 65 -0.92 -15.71 7.60
C SER A 65 -0.69 -14.43 6.78
N ALA A 66 -1.73 -13.60 6.70
CA ALA A 66 -1.66 -12.23 6.19
C ALA A 66 -2.38 -11.28 7.17
N VAL A 67 -2.17 -9.97 6.99
CA VAL A 67 -2.87 -8.94 7.74
C VAL A 67 -3.24 -7.79 6.81
N PHE A 68 -4.48 -7.33 6.87
CA PHE A 68 -4.95 -6.17 6.12
C PHE A 68 -4.41 -4.89 6.77
N MET A 69 -3.88 -4.00 5.93
CA MET A 69 -3.30 -2.74 6.37
C MET A 69 -3.88 -1.58 5.56
N PRO A 70 -4.16 -0.43 6.18
CA PRO A 70 -4.76 0.71 5.49
C PRO A 70 -3.84 1.32 4.43
N SER A 71 -2.53 1.06 4.48
CA SER A 71 -1.58 1.48 3.45
C SER A 71 -0.34 0.59 3.38
N GLY A 72 0.27 0.54 2.20
CA GLY A 72 1.57 -0.11 1.99
C GLY A 72 2.71 0.56 2.77
N THR A 73 2.62 1.86 3.05
CA THR A 73 3.57 2.60 3.89
C THR A 73 3.59 2.08 5.31
N MET A 74 2.41 1.90 5.92
CA MET A 74 2.33 1.34 7.27
C MET A 74 2.80 -0.12 7.30
N ALA A 75 2.35 -0.93 6.34
CA ALA A 75 2.69 -2.35 6.26
C ALA A 75 4.21 -2.59 6.13
N GLN A 76 4.89 -1.88 5.22
CA GLN A 76 6.32 -2.06 4.97
C GLN A 76 7.18 -1.62 6.17
N GLN A 77 6.83 -0.51 6.83
CA GLN A 77 7.58 -0.05 8.01
C GLN A 77 7.48 -1.04 9.18
N ILE A 78 6.29 -1.59 9.42
CA ILE A 78 6.10 -2.66 10.40
C ILE A 78 6.92 -3.90 10.04
N ALA A 79 6.89 -4.32 8.78
CA ALA A 79 7.66 -5.48 8.32
C ALA A 79 9.17 -5.29 8.57
N LEU A 80 9.72 -4.12 8.20
CA LEU A 80 11.13 -3.78 8.45
C LEU A 80 11.46 -3.82 9.95
N ARG A 81 10.63 -3.20 10.77
CA ARG A 81 10.83 -3.14 12.23
C ARG A 81 10.86 -4.53 12.86
N ILE A 82 9.89 -5.40 12.52
CA ILE A 82 9.84 -6.79 13.02
C ILE A 82 11.12 -7.55 12.67
N TRP A 83 11.60 -7.43 11.44
CA TRP A 83 12.80 -8.13 11.00
C TRP A 83 14.08 -7.57 11.64
N CYS A 84 14.18 -6.25 11.81
CA CYS A 84 15.30 -5.61 12.51
C CYS A 84 15.39 -6.08 13.97
N GLU A 85 14.27 -6.14 14.69
CA GLU A 85 14.22 -6.62 16.07
C GLU A 85 14.63 -8.10 16.16
N LYS A 86 14.06 -8.96 15.30
CA LYS A 86 14.39 -10.39 15.25
C LYS A 86 15.89 -10.64 15.01
N ARG A 87 16.57 -9.75 14.28
CA ARG A 87 17.99 -9.88 13.94
C ARG A 87 18.92 -9.06 14.84
N ASN A 88 18.35 -8.27 15.77
CA ASN A 88 19.07 -7.26 16.54
C ASN A 88 19.98 -6.38 15.66
N ASN A 89 19.46 -5.96 14.49
CA ASN A 89 20.18 -5.12 13.54
C ASN A 89 19.22 -4.14 12.85
N PHE A 90 19.42 -2.85 13.13
CA PHE A 90 18.59 -1.75 12.62
C PHE A 90 19.16 -1.14 11.33
N THR A 91 19.97 -1.88 10.58
CA THR A 91 20.48 -1.46 9.27
C THR A 91 19.86 -2.33 8.17
N VAL A 92 19.24 -1.70 7.18
CA VAL A 92 18.55 -2.37 6.06
C VAL A 92 19.13 -1.95 4.71
N ALA A 93 19.13 -2.85 3.74
CA ALA A 93 19.51 -2.54 2.37
C ALA A 93 18.24 -2.42 1.52
N MET A 94 18.12 -1.34 0.74
CA MET A 94 17.04 -1.16 -0.23
C MET A 94 17.52 -0.31 -1.40
N HIS A 95 16.85 -0.44 -2.54
CA HIS A 95 17.13 0.36 -3.73
C HIS A 95 16.91 1.87 -3.43
N PRO A 96 17.67 2.79 -4.03
CA PRO A 96 17.60 4.23 -3.72
C PRO A 96 16.27 4.87 -4.11
N THR A 97 15.61 4.29 -5.11
CA THR A 97 14.27 4.69 -5.54
C THR A 97 13.16 3.87 -4.90
N ALA A 98 13.46 3.09 -3.85
CA ALA A 98 12.45 2.35 -3.12
C ALA A 98 11.43 3.32 -2.50
N HIS A 99 10.16 2.92 -2.49
CA HIS A 99 9.06 3.74 -2.00
C HIS A 99 9.28 4.25 -0.55
N PRO A 100 9.78 3.44 0.41
CA PRO A 100 10.08 3.93 1.76
C PRO A 100 11.14 5.04 1.83
N GLU A 101 12.03 5.13 0.84
CA GLU A 101 13.07 6.16 0.78
C GLU A 101 12.55 7.47 0.18
N LEU A 102 11.83 7.40 -0.96
CA LEU A 102 11.45 8.60 -1.73
C LEU A 102 10.06 9.16 -1.41
N ALA A 103 9.12 8.31 -1.01
CA ALA A 103 7.70 8.66 -1.01
C ALA A 103 7.07 8.69 0.39
N GLU A 104 7.82 8.36 1.45
CA GLU A 104 7.30 8.17 2.81
C GLU A 104 7.91 9.11 3.85
N GLN A 105 8.51 10.23 3.42
CA GLN A 105 9.12 11.23 4.31
C GLN A 105 10.13 10.62 5.30
N GLN A 106 10.84 9.58 4.86
CA GLN A 106 11.80 8.81 5.67
C GLN A 106 11.19 8.26 6.98
N GLY A 107 9.90 7.91 6.99
CA GLY A 107 9.19 7.48 8.20
C GLY A 107 9.87 6.32 8.95
N TYR A 108 10.44 5.35 8.23
CA TYR A 108 11.17 4.24 8.84
C TYR A 108 12.41 4.69 9.65
N GLN A 109 13.05 5.81 9.26
CA GLN A 109 14.18 6.39 9.99
C GLN A 109 13.68 7.10 11.25
N TYR A 110 12.68 7.96 11.12
CA TYR A 110 12.20 8.79 12.24
C TYR A 110 11.44 8.00 13.30
N LEU A 111 10.57 7.08 12.89
CA LEU A 111 9.70 6.33 13.82
C LEU A 111 10.40 5.12 14.43
N HIS A 112 11.34 4.50 13.70
CA HIS A 112 11.92 3.22 14.09
C HIS A 112 13.44 3.23 14.25
N GLN A 113 14.11 4.37 13.99
CA GLN A 113 15.57 4.51 14.04
C GLN A 113 16.32 3.49 13.15
N ILE A 114 15.67 3.04 12.07
CA ILE A 114 16.26 2.13 11.10
C ILE A 114 17.10 2.94 10.11
N LYS A 115 18.31 2.49 9.83
CA LYS A 115 19.25 3.11 8.89
C LYS A 115 19.27 2.35 7.57
N ARG A 116 19.29 3.08 6.45
CA ARG A 116 19.56 2.47 5.15
C ARG A 116 21.07 2.34 4.92
N LEU A 117 21.52 1.15 4.53
CA LEU A 117 22.85 0.92 3.98
C LEU A 117 22.91 1.54 2.59
N GLN A 118 23.85 2.45 2.39
CA GLN A 118 24.17 2.96 1.05
C GLN A 118 25.17 2.01 0.39
N PHE A 119 24.87 1.57 -0.83
CA PHE A 119 25.76 0.74 -1.63
C PHE A 119 25.64 1.16 -3.10
N GLY A 120 26.77 1.44 -3.75
CA GLY A 120 26.82 2.02 -5.10
C GLY A 120 27.60 3.34 -5.16
N ALA A 121 27.82 3.88 -6.38
CA ALA A 121 28.31 5.25 -6.55
C ALA A 121 27.29 6.25 -5.96
N PRO A 122 27.68 7.49 -5.58
CA PRO A 122 26.73 8.44 -5.02
C PRO A 122 25.56 8.66 -5.99
N GLU A 123 24.38 8.22 -5.58
CA GLU A 123 23.16 8.33 -6.37
C GLU A 123 22.64 9.76 -6.24
N PHE A 124 23.16 10.64 -7.10
CA PHE A 124 22.58 11.96 -7.28
C PHE A 124 21.20 11.77 -7.93
N LEU A 125 20.14 11.83 -7.11
CA LEU A 125 18.83 12.21 -7.62
C LEU A 125 18.89 13.72 -7.87
N SER A 126 19.24 14.06 -9.12
CA SER A 126 19.20 15.42 -9.66
C SER A 126 17.81 16.03 -9.59
#